data_AF-A0A9N9QLI3-F1
#
_entry.id   AF-A0A9N9QLI3-F1
#
_cell.length_a   1.000
_cell.length_b   1.000
_cell.length_c   1.000
_cell.angle_alpha   90.00
_cell.angle_beta   90.00
_cell.angle_gamma   90.00
#
_symmetry.space_group_name_H-M   'P 1'
#
loop_
_entity.id
_entity.type
_entity.pdbx_description
1 polymer ?
#
loop_
_entity_poly.entity_id
_entity_poly.type
_entity_poly.pdbx_seq_one_letter_code
_entity_poly.pdbx_strand_id
1 'polypeptide(L)'
;MQSLAHSLCAISRQVERLTSQNKNANLETLSQISELKSLNGEKNDHKLPVLQDSDEEAETNKLLENMPLKEIQALKDFDLKMKSHKNYYHAMISALQVRANTKSSVKTARSIIGLLIHPQLCSKLSWKGVQRKDHTDKKTSFKDLQTCHLIFRVTRNLFPNLKSDDVAKIETTLSNWLAQTGCAAKSKDLET
;
A
#
# COMPACT_ATOMS: atom_id res chain seq x y z
N MET A 1 -31.22 -20.64 44.81
CA MET A 1 -30.27 -20.92 43.71
C MET A 1 -30.92 -21.30 42.37
N GLN A 2 -32.22 -21.62 42.28
CA GLN A 2 -32.87 -22.05 41.01
C GLN A 2 -33.19 -20.92 40.00
N SER A 3 -33.21 -19.65 40.45
CA SER A 3 -33.53 -18.47 39.61
C SER A 3 -32.41 -18.14 38.60
N LEU A 4 -31.15 -18.26 39.00
CA LEU A 4 -30.01 -17.90 38.12
C LEU A 4 -29.86 -18.85 36.93
N ALA A 5 -30.08 -20.15 37.13
CA ALA A 5 -29.97 -21.15 36.07
C ALA A 5 -31.04 -20.95 34.97
N HIS A 6 -32.25 -20.55 35.35
CA HIS A 6 -33.32 -20.23 34.39
C HIS A 6 -33.01 -18.97 33.59
N SER A 7 -32.51 -17.92 34.25
CA SER A 7 -32.09 -16.67 33.60
C SER A 7 -30.93 -16.89 32.62
N LEU A 8 -29.93 -17.71 33.00
CA LEU A 8 -28.81 -18.06 32.11
C LEU A 8 -29.28 -18.88 30.90
N CYS A 9 -30.22 -19.81 31.08
CA CYS A 9 -30.81 -20.56 29.98
C CYS A 9 -31.61 -19.66 29.01
N ALA A 10 -32.34 -18.68 29.54
CA ALA A 10 -33.07 -17.70 28.73
C ALA A 10 -32.12 -16.82 27.90
N ILE A 11 -31.01 -16.35 28.53
CA ILE A 11 -29.98 -15.57 27.85
C ILE A 11 -29.29 -16.39 26.75
N SER A 12 -28.94 -17.66 27.01
CA SER A 12 -28.33 -18.54 26.00
C SER A 12 -29.21 -18.68 24.76
N ARG A 13 -30.51 -18.92 24.95
CA ARG A 13 -31.47 -19.00 23.82
C ARG A 13 -31.59 -17.69 23.06
N GLN A 14 -31.50 -16.54 23.76
CA GLN A 14 -31.56 -15.24 23.12
C GLN A 14 -30.29 -14.95 22.28
N VAL A 15 -29.12 -15.34 22.76
CA VAL A 15 -27.85 -15.23 22.03
C VAL A 15 -27.85 -16.13 20.78
N GLU A 16 -28.36 -17.35 20.88
CA GLU A 16 -28.51 -18.25 19.72
C GLU A 16 -29.44 -17.68 18.65
N ARG A 17 -30.55 -17.06 19.06
CA ARG A 17 -31.48 -16.37 18.14
C ARG A 17 -30.81 -15.18 17.44
N LEU A 18 -30.12 -14.32 18.19
CA LEU A 18 -29.40 -13.17 17.63
C LEU A 18 -28.29 -13.62 16.69
N THR A 19 -27.55 -14.68 17.03
CA THR A 19 -26.49 -15.24 16.18
C THR A 19 -27.06 -15.78 14.86
N SER A 20 -28.22 -16.44 14.92
CA SER A 20 -28.91 -16.94 13.73
C SER A 20 -29.46 -15.81 12.86
N GLN A 21 -30.03 -14.77 13.46
CA GLN A 21 -30.47 -13.56 12.74
C GLN A 21 -29.30 -12.86 12.04
N ASN A 22 -28.14 -12.75 12.69
CA ASN A 22 -26.93 -12.16 12.11
C ASN A 22 -26.37 -12.99 10.94
N LYS A 23 -26.41 -14.32 11.04
CA LYS A 23 -26.04 -15.22 9.93
C LYS A 23 -26.95 -15.02 8.72
N ASN A 24 -28.25 -14.90 8.96
CA ASN A 24 -29.22 -14.69 7.88
C ASN A 24 -29.06 -13.31 7.22
N ALA A 25 -28.85 -12.25 8.01
CA ALA A 25 -28.57 -10.90 7.49
C ALA A 25 -27.25 -10.86 6.68
N ASN A 26 -26.23 -11.59 7.12
CA ASN A 26 -24.98 -11.75 6.35
C ASN A 26 -25.19 -12.52 5.04
N LEU A 27 -26.04 -13.55 5.02
CA LEU A 27 -26.37 -14.27 3.79
C LEU A 27 -27.17 -13.40 2.82
N GLU A 28 -28.11 -12.62 3.31
CA GLU A 28 -28.93 -11.71 2.51
C GLU A 28 -28.08 -10.58 1.90
N THR A 29 -27.17 -9.99 2.67
CA THR A 29 -26.21 -8.99 2.16
C THR A 29 -25.23 -9.59 1.15
N LEU A 30 -24.74 -10.83 1.35
CA LEU A 30 -23.92 -11.52 0.35
C LEU A 30 -24.72 -11.84 -0.93
N SER A 31 -26.00 -12.20 -0.80
CA SER A 31 -26.90 -12.40 -1.93
C SER A 31 -27.10 -11.11 -2.73
N GLN A 32 -27.39 -9.99 -2.05
CA GLN A 32 -27.52 -8.67 -2.67
C GLN A 32 -26.22 -8.23 -3.36
N ILE A 33 -25.06 -8.49 -2.75
CA ILE A 33 -23.75 -8.22 -3.38
C ILE A 33 -23.55 -9.09 -4.63
N SER A 34 -24.00 -10.34 -4.61
CA SER A 34 -23.93 -11.23 -5.79
C SER A 34 -24.87 -10.78 -6.92
N GLU A 35 -26.10 -10.34 -6.59
CA GLU A 35 -27.05 -9.77 -7.54
C GLU A 35 -26.53 -8.48 -8.17
N LEU A 36 -25.96 -7.57 -7.36
CA LEU A 36 -25.32 -6.34 -7.86
C LEU A 36 -24.12 -6.64 -8.77
N LYS A 37 -23.37 -7.72 -8.51
CA LYS A 37 -22.31 -8.18 -9.41
C LYS A 37 -22.84 -8.77 -10.71
N SER A 38 -23.96 -9.49 -10.67
CA SER A 38 -24.61 -10.02 -11.87
C SER A 38 -25.21 -8.91 -12.74
N LEU A 39 -25.83 -7.89 -12.14
CA LEU A 39 -26.36 -6.71 -12.85
C LEU A 39 -25.26 -5.82 -13.46
N ASN A 40 -24.07 -5.79 -12.86
CA ASN A 40 -22.87 -5.17 -13.46
C ASN A 40 -22.10 -6.11 -14.41
N GLY A 41 -22.49 -7.38 -14.50
CA GLY A 41 -21.81 -8.44 -15.26
C GLY A 41 -22.22 -8.51 -16.74
N GLU A 42 -23.35 -7.95 -17.14
CA GLU A 42 -23.85 -7.99 -18.53
C GLU A 42 -23.25 -6.93 -19.47
N LYS A 43 -22.07 -6.39 -19.15
CA LYS A 43 -21.30 -5.51 -20.06
C LYS A 43 -19.91 -5.98 -20.45
N ASN A 44 -19.52 -7.22 -20.17
CA ASN A 44 -18.17 -7.70 -20.50
C ASN A 44 -18.15 -9.07 -21.19
N ASP A 45 -18.95 -9.25 -22.24
CA ASP A 45 -18.81 -10.38 -23.18
C ASP A 45 -18.49 -9.93 -24.61
N HIS A 46 -17.68 -8.87 -24.70
CA HIS A 46 -16.96 -8.53 -25.92
C HIS A 46 -15.47 -8.57 -25.62
N LYS A 47 -14.81 -9.56 -26.24
CA LYS A 47 -13.50 -9.45 -26.90
C LYS A 47 -12.83 -8.12 -26.57
N LEU A 48 -11.77 -8.15 -25.75
CA LEU A 48 -10.96 -6.97 -25.38
C LEU A 48 -11.04 -5.92 -26.51
N PRO A 49 -11.66 -4.75 -26.28
CA PRO A 49 -11.37 -3.62 -27.12
C PRO A 49 -9.92 -3.26 -26.79
N VAL A 50 -9.02 -3.82 -27.60
CA VAL A 50 -7.81 -3.09 -27.98
C VAL A 50 -8.31 -1.71 -28.45
N LEU A 51 -7.75 -0.65 -27.86
CA LEU A 51 -8.07 0.78 -28.03
C LEU A 51 -8.82 1.42 -26.85
N GLN A 52 -8.09 1.66 -25.76
CA GLN A 52 -8.17 2.90 -24.97
C GLN A 52 -6.84 3.14 -24.20
N ASP A 53 -5.71 2.98 -24.88
CA ASP A 53 -4.37 3.06 -24.26
C ASP A 53 -3.78 4.49 -24.19
N SER A 54 -4.41 5.52 -24.76
CA SER A 54 -3.78 6.86 -24.81
C SER A 54 -4.01 7.72 -23.56
N ASP A 55 -5.21 7.67 -22.98
CA ASP A 55 -5.63 8.72 -22.04
C ASP A 55 -5.32 8.35 -20.57
N GLU A 56 -5.56 7.09 -20.17
CA GLU A 56 -5.20 6.61 -18.82
C GLU A 56 -3.68 6.50 -18.65
N GLU A 57 -2.95 6.07 -19.69
CA GLU A 57 -1.49 6.02 -19.63
C GLU A 57 -0.90 7.45 -19.58
N ALA A 58 -1.46 8.40 -20.32
CA ALA A 58 -1.06 9.80 -20.25
C ALA A 58 -1.34 10.43 -18.87
N GLU A 59 -2.50 10.14 -18.27
CA GLU A 59 -2.86 10.68 -16.95
C GLU A 59 -2.01 10.05 -15.82
N THR A 60 -1.74 8.75 -15.89
CA THR A 60 -0.81 8.08 -14.95
C THR A 60 0.62 8.56 -15.11
N ASN A 61 1.07 8.84 -16.34
CA ASN A 61 2.36 9.45 -16.62
C ASN A 61 2.48 10.85 -16.02
N LYS A 62 1.43 11.66 -16.12
CA LYS A 62 1.40 13.01 -15.54
C LYS A 62 1.53 13.01 -14.01
N LEU A 63 0.99 11.99 -13.34
CA LEU A 63 1.14 11.84 -11.88
C LEU A 63 2.56 11.48 -11.45
N LEU A 64 3.29 10.73 -12.28
CA LEU A 64 4.65 10.28 -12.00
C LEU A 64 5.74 11.14 -12.65
N GLU A 65 5.36 12.20 -13.38
CA GLU A 65 6.28 13.08 -14.11
C GLU A 65 7.35 13.73 -13.19
N ASN A 66 6.98 14.02 -11.95
CA ASN A 66 7.87 14.63 -10.96
C ASN A 66 8.63 13.61 -10.09
N MET A 67 8.66 12.35 -10.53
CA MET A 67 9.34 11.26 -9.84
C MET A 67 10.62 10.83 -10.60
N PRO A 68 11.65 10.30 -9.92
CA PRO A 68 11.73 10.09 -8.48
C PRO A 68 12.12 11.36 -7.70
N LEU A 69 11.68 11.44 -6.43
CA LEU A 69 11.94 12.56 -5.54
C LEU A 69 13.42 12.62 -5.13
N LYS A 70 14.04 13.79 -5.33
CA LYS A 70 15.48 14.02 -5.07
C LYS A 70 15.77 14.68 -3.72
N GLU A 71 14.81 15.43 -3.20
CA GLU A 71 15.00 16.26 -2.01
C GLU A 71 14.08 15.88 -0.86
N ILE A 72 14.54 16.14 0.37
CA ILE A 72 13.79 15.81 1.58
C ILE A 72 12.54 16.70 1.72
N GLN A 73 12.59 17.95 1.24
CA GLN A 73 11.43 18.83 1.29
C GLN A 73 10.35 18.36 0.32
N ALA A 74 10.73 18.04 -0.92
CA ALA A 74 9.81 17.45 -1.90
C ALA A 74 9.15 16.16 -1.39
N LEU A 75 9.89 15.32 -0.67
CA LEU A 75 9.32 14.14 0.00
C LEU A 75 8.29 14.49 1.07
N LYS A 76 8.58 15.48 1.92
CA LYS A 76 7.64 15.94 2.96
C LYS A 76 6.37 16.52 2.34
N ASP A 77 6.51 17.32 1.29
CA ASP A 77 5.37 17.94 0.61
C ASP A 77 4.52 16.88 -0.09
N PHE A 78 5.15 15.91 -0.74
CA PHE A 78 4.47 14.75 -1.33
C PHE A 78 3.72 13.93 -0.28
N ASP A 79 4.36 13.61 0.85
CA ASP A 79 3.74 12.90 1.97
C ASP A 79 2.56 13.67 2.56
N LEU A 80 2.69 14.99 2.73
CA LEU A 80 1.60 15.85 3.20
C LEU A 80 0.44 15.84 2.21
N LYS A 81 0.71 15.98 0.91
CA LYS A 81 -0.31 15.93 -0.14
C LYS A 81 -1.07 14.60 -0.12
N MET A 82 -0.37 13.47 0.05
CA MET A 82 -1.00 12.15 0.19
C MET A 82 -1.85 12.03 1.45
N LYS A 83 -1.43 12.62 2.57
CA LYS A 83 -2.23 12.64 3.82
C LYS A 83 -3.51 13.47 3.66
N SER A 84 -3.40 14.63 3.02
CA SER A 84 -4.49 15.61 2.95
C SER A 84 -5.49 15.33 1.83
N HIS A 85 -5.08 14.69 0.73
CA HIS A 85 -5.91 14.54 -0.46
C HIS A 85 -6.14 13.06 -0.79
N LYS A 86 -7.29 12.53 -0.34
CA LYS A 86 -7.67 11.12 -0.56
C LYS A 86 -7.65 10.73 -2.03
N ASN A 87 -8.19 11.57 -2.92
CA ASN A 87 -8.24 11.28 -4.36
C ASN A 87 -6.84 11.16 -4.96
N TYR A 88 -5.92 12.04 -4.57
CA TYR A 88 -4.52 11.97 -4.99
C TYR A 88 -3.86 10.66 -4.53
N TYR A 89 -4.10 10.24 -3.29
CA TYR A 89 -3.60 8.96 -2.78
C TYR A 89 -4.11 7.76 -3.59
N HIS A 90 -5.40 7.75 -3.97
CA HIS A 90 -5.97 6.67 -4.78
C HIS A 90 -5.43 6.69 -6.22
N ALA A 91 -5.28 7.87 -6.81
CA ALA A 91 -4.69 8.01 -8.14
C ALA A 91 -3.23 7.52 -8.18
N MET A 92 -2.45 7.82 -7.13
CA MET A 92 -1.09 7.29 -6.98
C MET A 92 -1.06 5.76 -6.86
N ILE A 93 -2.03 5.16 -6.16
CA ILE A 93 -2.15 3.70 -6.11
C ILE A 93 -2.32 3.14 -7.53
N SER A 94 -3.29 3.64 -8.29
CA SER A 94 -3.56 3.17 -9.64
C SER A 94 -2.34 3.34 -10.56
N ALA A 95 -1.73 4.53 -10.57
CA ALA A 95 -0.56 4.82 -11.39
C ALA A 95 0.63 3.88 -11.08
N LEU A 96 0.88 3.60 -9.81
CA LEU A 96 1.96 2.69 -9.40
C LEU A 96 1.64 1.23 -9.70
N GLN A 97 0.38 0.80 -9.62
CA GLN A 97 -0.01 -0.57 -9.98
C GLN A 97 0.27 -0.88 -11.45
N VAL A 98 0.04 0.08 -12.34
CA VAL A 98 0.32 -0.06 -13.79
C VAL A 98 1.83 -0.15 -14.06
N ARG A 99 2.65 0.60 -13.33
CA ARG A 99 4.10 0.71 -13.59
C ARG A 99 4.97 -0.28 -12.80
N ALA A 100 4.44 -0.89 -11.74
CA ALA A 100 5.24 -1.75 -10.87
C ALA A 100 5.62 -3.09 -11.53
N ASN A 101 6.76 -3.65 -11.12
CA ASN A 101 7.18 -5.00 -11.52
C ASN A 101 6.45 -6.05 -10.68
N THR A 102 5.45 -6.71 -11.27
CA THR A 102 4.55 -7.65 -10.59
C THR A 102 5.06 -9.09 -10.48
N LYS A 103 6.34 -9.37 -10.75
CA LYS A 103 6.89 -10.75 -10.69
C LYS A 103 6.85 -11.38 -9.29
N SER A 104 6.93 -10.57 -8.23
CA SER A 104 6.74 -10.99 -6.84
C SER A 104 6.47 -9.77 -5.96
N SER A 105 5.93 -9.98 -4.76
CA SER A 105 5.67 -8.88 -3.81
C SER A 105 6.93 -8.09 -3.44
N VAL A 106 8.05 -8.78 -3.23
CA VAL A 106 9.35 -8.17 -2.95
C VAL A 106 9.86 -7.36 -4.16
N LYS A 107 9.77 -7.91 -5.37
CA LYS A 107 10.16 -7.19 -6.60
C LYS A 107 9.26 -5.99 -6.86
N THR A 108 7.97 -6.11 -6.55
CA THR A 108 6.96 -5.05 -6.64
C THR A 108 7.35 -3.90 -5.73
N ALA A 109 7.52 -4.15 -4.43
CA ALA A 109 7.91 -3.12 -3.47
C ALA A 109 9.24 -2.43 -3.84
N ARG A 110 10.24 -3.21 -4.28
CA ARG A 110 11.54 -2.69 -4.74
C ARG A 110 11.41 -1.83 -6.00
N SER A 111 10.53 -2.20 -6.93
CA SER A 111 10.28 -1.39 -8.13
C SER A 111 9.59 -0.06 -7.78
N ILE A 112 8.59 -0.09 -6.90
CA ILE A 112 7.85 1.12 -6.51
C ILE A 112 8.75 2.12 -5.78
N ILE A 113 9.59 1.67 -4.84
CA ILE A 113 10.52 2.59 -4.17
C ILE A 113 11.52 3.20 -5.17
N GLY A 114 11.94 2.44 -6.19
CA GLY A 114 12.79 2.94 -7.27
C GLY A 114 12.10 3.95 -8.20
N LEU A 115 10.77 3.85 -8.36
CA LEU A 115 9.98 4.86 -9.06
C LEU A 115 9.84 6.14 -8.24
N LEU A 116 9.67 6.04 -6.92
CA LEU A 116 9.33 7.19 -6.07
C LEU A 116 10.53 7.94 -5.49
N ILE A 117 11.64 7.25 -5.19
CA ILE A 117 12.75 7.79 -4.39
C ILE A 117 14.04 7.77 -5.19
N HIS A 118 14.67 8.95 -5.33
CA HIS A 118 15.94 9.05 -6.03
C HIS A 118 17.10 8.60 -5.14
N PRO A 119 18.18 8.02 -5.69
CA PRO A 119 19.33 7.58 -4.91
C PRO A 119 19.93 8.63 -3.96
N GLN A 120 20.01 9.90 -4.39
CA GLN A 120 20.54 11.00 -3.56
C GLN A 120 19.76 11.18 -2.25
N LEU A 121 18.44 10.99 -2.28
CA LEU A 121 17.57 11.14 -1.13
C LEU A 121 17.76 10.00 -0.11
N CYS A 122 18.18 8.82 -0.56
CA CYS A 122 18.38 7.65 0.30
C CYS A 122 19.43 7.90 1.40
N SER A 123 20.41 8.77 1.15
CA SER A 123 21.41 9.16 2.14
C SER A 123 20.79 9.81 3.39
N LYS A 124 19.63 10.47 3.26
CA LYS A 124 18.88 11.17 4.31
C LYS A 124 17.82 10.30 5.00
N LEU A 125 17.60 9.09 4.49
CA LEU A 125 16.57 8.17 4.96
C LEU A 125 17.19 6.95 5.64
N SER A 126 16.46 6.37 6.59
CA SER A 126 16.73 5.05 7.14
C SER A 126 15.42 4.39 7.55
N TRP A 127 15.41 3.06 7.70
CA TRP A 127 14.17 2.36 8.04
C TRP A 127 13.51 2.86 9.33
N LYS A 128 14.28 3.04 10.42
CA LYS A 128 13.78 3.45 11.75
C LYS A 128 14.21 4.87 12.19
N GLY A 129 14.83 5.66 11.31
CA GLY A 129 15.35 6.99 11.67
C GLY A 129 16.59 6.96 12.56
N VAL A 130 17.44 5.93 12.42
CA VAL A 130 18.62 5.73 13.27
C VAL A 130 19.71 6.73 12.91
N GLN A 131 20.21 7.46 13.90
CA GLN A 131 21.44 8.23 13.81
C GLN A 131 22.62 7.27 13.98
N ARG A 132 23.55 7.24 13.01
CA ARG A 132 24.81 6.52 13.22
C ARG A 132 25.70 7.36 14.14
N LYS A 133 26.48 6.71 15.00
CA LYS A 133 27.31 7.36 16.04
C LYS A 133 28.32 8.39 15.49
N ASP A 134 28.67 8.28 14.22
CA ASP A 134 29.61 9.09 13.45
C ASP A 134 28.96 10.25 12.66
N HIS A 135 27.63 10.33 12.63
CA HIS A 135 26.90 11.34 11.86
C HIS A 135 26.08 12.27 12.77
N THR A 136 26.28 13.58 12.58
CA THR A 136 25.56 14.65 13.30
C THR A 136 24.07 14.73 12.92
N ASP A 137 23.71 14.36 11.69
CA ASP A 137 22.35 14.49 11.19
C ASP A 137 21.50 13.23 11.41
N LYS A 138 20.36 13.41 12.10
CA LYS A 138 19.35 12.37 12.28
C LYS A 138 18.64 12.08 10.95
N LYS A 139 18.75 10.84 10.48
CA LYS A 139 18.01 10.38 9.30
C LYS A 139 16.51 10.34 9.55
N THR A 140 15.73 10.65 8.52
CA THR A 140 14.26 10.52 8.59
C THR A 140 13.87 9.04 8.59
N SER A 141 12.90 8.67 9.42
CA SER A 141 12.38 7.31 9.54
C SER A 141 11.44 7.02 8.37
N PHE A 142 11.88 6.16 7.45
CA PHE A 142 11.14 5.86 6.22
C PHE A 142 9.86 5.08 6.52
N LYS A 143 9.88 4.15 7.48
CA LYS A 143 8.71 3.31 7.78
C LYS A 143 7.48 4.12 8.24
N ASP A 144 7.71 5.32 8.76
CA ASP A 144 6.67 6.21 9.31
C ASP A 144 6.11 7.19 8.24
N LEU A 145 6.68 7.19 7.04
CA LEU A 145 6.24 8.03 5.92
C LEU A 145 5.02 7.43 5.21
N GLN A 146 4.14 8.29 4.69
CA GLN A 146 3.04 7.81 3.85
C GLN A 146 3.53 7.18 2.56
N THR A 147 4.68 7.60 2.05
CA THR A 147 5.35 6.95 0.93
C THR A 147 5.58 5.45 1.21
N CYS A 148 5.98 5.07 2.43
CA CYS A 148 6.14 3.67 2.81
C CYS A 148 4.79 2.93 2.84
N HIS A 149 3.76 3.53 3.45
CA HIS A 149 2.43 2.94 3.49
C HIS A 149 1.81 2.78 2.08
N LEU A 150 2.06 3.72 1.18
CA LEU A 150 1.65 3.64 -0.23
C LEU A 150 2.26 2.41 -0.90
N ILE A 151 3.56 2.17 -0.72
CA ILE A 151 4.24 0.98 -1.27
C ILE A 151 3.56 -0.30 -0.77
N PHE A 152 3.28 -0.39 0.54
CA PHE A 152 2.59 -1.55 1.10
C PHE A 152 1.16 -1.69 0.60
N ARG A 153 0.44 -0.57 0.42
CA ARG A 153 -0.93 -0.58 -0.08
C ARG A 153 -0.99 -1.09 -1.52
N VAL A 154 -0.15 -0.56 -2.40
CA VAL A 154 -0.03 -1.02 -3.79
C VAL A 154 0.35 -2.50 -3.84
N THR A 155 1.35 -2.91 -3.04
CA THR A 155 1.81 -4.29 -3.00
C THR A 155 0.72 -5.25 -2.49
N ARG A 156 -0.06 -4.86 -1.46
CA ARG A 156 -1.21 -5.66 -0.98
C ARG A 156 -2.34 -5.75 -1.99
N ASN A 157 -2.59 -4.70 -2.78
CA ASN A 157 -3.61 -4.75 -3.81
C ASN A 157 -3.25 -5.75 -4.93
N LEU A 158 -1.97 -5.86 -5.26
CA LEU A 158 -1.47 -6.82 -6.27
C LEU A 158 -1.28 -8.23 -5.69
N PHE A 159 -1.05 -8.34 -4.38
CA PHE A 159 -0.84 -9.59 -3.65
C PHE A 159 -1.73 -9.63 -2.40
N PRO A 160 -3.03 -9.94 -2.52
CA PRO A 160 -3.99 -9.83 -1.41
C PRO A 160 -3.72 -10.82 -0.26
N ASN A 161 -3.03 -11.93 -0.53
CA ASN A 161 -2.76 -13.00 0.42
C ASN A 161 -1.36 -12.93 1.06
N LEU A 162 -0.80 -11.73 1.22
CA LEU A 162 0.52 -11.54 1.86
C LEU A 162 0.53 -12.03 3.30
N LYS A 163 1.43 -12.96 3.61
CA LYS A 163 1.64 -13.46 4.97
C LYS A 163 2.59 -12.53 5.73
N SER A 164 2.65 -12.70 7.06
CA SER A 164 3.55 -11.94 7.93
C SER A 164 5.01 -12.03 7.45
N ASP A 165 5.47 -13.22 7.07
CA ASP A 165 6.82 -13.45 6.59
C ASP A 165 7.13 -12.70 5.28
N ASP A 166 6.12 -12.54 4.40
CA ASP A 166 6.29 -11.78 3.16
C ASP A 166 6.40 -10.28 3.46
N VAL A 167 5.62 -9.77 4.43
CA VAL A 167 5.72 -8.39 4.90
C VAL A 167 7.12 -8.14 5.47
N ALA A 168 7.63 -9.03 6.33
CA ALA A 168 8.98 -8.91 6.90
C ALA A 168 10.08 -8.92 5.82
N LYS A 169 9.92 -9.74 4.78
CA LYS A 169 10.84 -9.75 3.61
C LYS A 169 10.78 -8.43 2.83
N ILE A 170 9.59 -7.85 2.63
CA ILE A 170 9.43 -6.55 1.98
C ILE A 170 10.12 -5.46 2.82
N GLU A 171 9.87 -5.39 4.12
CA GLU A 171 10.50 -4.42 5.03
C GLU A 171 12.02 -4.50 4.97
N THR A 172 12.56 -5.72 5.07
CA THR A 172 14.00 -5.98 4.97
C THR A 172 14.55 -5.53 3.62
N THR A 173 13.82 -5.80 2.53
CA THR A 173 14.22 -5.40 1.18
C THR A 173 14.26 -3.88 1.01
N LEU A 174 13.24 -3.16 1.50
CA LEU A 174 13.19 -1.70 1.43
C LEU A 174 14.28 -1.07 2.29
N SER A 175 14.48 -1.57 3.51
CA SER A 175 15.56 -1.16 4.41
C SER A 175 16.93 -1.33 3.75
N ASN A 176 17.19 -2.50 3.17
CA ASN A 176 18.46 -2.79 2.48
C ASN A 176 18.64 -1.92 1.25
N TRP A 177 17.58 -1.68 0.47
CA TRP A 177 17.64 -0.82 -0.71
C TRP A 177 18.03 0.61 -0.34
N LEU A 178 17.41 1.20 0.71
CA LEU A 178 17.76 2.53 1.20
C LEU A 178 19.22 2.61 1.65
N ALA A 179 19.72 1.59 2.36
CA ALA A 179 21.09 1.53 2.84
C ALA A 179 22.11 1.41 1.70
N GLN A 180 21.88 0.49 0.75
CA GLN A 180 22.77 0.24 -0.38
C GLN A 180 22.82 1.43 -1.32
N THR A 181 21.65 1.93 -1.75
CA THR A 181 21.54 3.06 -2.67
C THR A 181 22.09 4.34 -2.03
N GLY A 182 21.83 4.56 -0.74
CA GLY A 182 22.34 5.71 -0.01
C GLY A 182 23.87 5.71 0.19
N CYS A 183 24.50 4.54 0.36
CA CYS A 183 25.97 4.43 0.37
C CYS A 183 26.55 4.75 -1.01
N ALA A 184 26.01 4.15 -2.07
CA ALA A 184 26.51 4.32 -3.43
C ALA A 184 26.44 5.79 -3.91
N ALA A 185 25.41 6.54 -3.50
CA ALA A 185 25.29 7.96 -3.83
C ALA A 185 26.43 8.79 -3.19
N LYS A 186 26.73 8.56 -1.90
CA LYS A 186 27.81 9.28 -1.20
C LYS A 186 29.19 9.03 -1.80
N SER A 187 29.46 7.81 -2.28
CA SER A 187 30.74 7.48 -2.89
C SER A 187 30.99 8.24 -4.18
N LYS A 188 29.95 8.53 -4.96
CA LYS A 188 30.07 9.29 -6.22
C LYS A 188 30.29 10.78 -6.02
N ASP A 189 29.77 11.34 -4.93
CA ASP A 189 29.95 12.76 -4.58
C ASP A 189 31.36 13.07 -4.05
N LEU A 190 32.18 12.05 -3.72
CA LEU A 190 33.56 12.19 -3.24
C LEU A 190 34.61 12.08 -4.35
N GLU A 191 34.21 11.73 -5.58
CA GLU A 191 35.10 11.53 -6.73
C GLU A 191 35.07 12.70 -7.74
N THR A 192 34.31 13.76 -7.45
CA THR A 192 34.21 15.01 -8.24
C THR A 192 34.75 16.20 -7.46
#